data_AF-A0A517NWT9-F1
#
_entry.id   AF-A0A517NWT9-F1
#
_cell.length_a   1.000
_cell.length_b   1.000
_cell.length_c   1.000
_cell.angle_alpha   90.00
_cell.angle_beta   90.00
_cell.angle_gamma   90.00
#
_symmetry.space_group_name_H-M   'P 1'
#
loop_
_entity.id
_entity.type
_entity.pdbx_description
1 polymer ?
#
loop_
_entity_poly.entity_id
_entity_poly.type
_entity_poly.pdbx_seq_one_letter_code
_entity_poly.pdbx_strand_id
1 'polypeptide(L)'
;MHLRCQCFEEQTEIVTNRQTQGEQLPAKLNQRVRAIASRCEKFTASRRPSVVLLEWIDPPFSAGHWNPELVRLAGGDDAIGVAGQHSVGVTWDQIVAADPDVIVLACCGFDVDRIQQDIPILESSANWNSLSAVIN
;
A
#
# COMPACT_ATOMS: atom_id res chain seq x y z
N MET A 1 10.47 6.21 -11.98
CA MET A 1 11.21 5.44 -10.95
C MET A 1 12.73 5.44 -11.13
N HIS A 2 13.29 5.28 -12.34
CA HIS A 2 14.75 5.24 -12.59
C HIS A 2 15.56 6.47 -12.12
N LEU A 3 15.03 7.69 -12.29
CA LEU A 3 15.74 8.93 -11.92
C LEU A 3 15.83 9.17 -10.39
N ARG A 4 14.98 8.53 -9.58
CA ARG A 4 15.04 8.66 -8.11
C ARG A 4 16.08 7.73 -7.47
N CYS A 5 16.44 6.61 -8.13
CA CYS A 5 17.51 5.73 -7.65
C CYS A 5 18.89 6.37 -7.78
N GLN A 6 19.19 7.00 -8.93
CA GLN A 6 20.49 7.64 -9.15
C GLN A 6 20.80 8.72 -8.11
N CYS A 7 19.82 9.56 -7.76
CA CYS A 7 20.02 10.62 -6.77
C CYS A 7 20.18 10.08 -5.33
N PHE A 8 19.58 8.92 -5.01
CA PHE A 8 19.74 8.30 -3.69
C PHE A 8 21.07 7.55 -3.54
N GLU A 9 21.53 6.89 -4.61
CA GLU A 9 22.83 6.22 -4.68
C GLU A 9 23.96 7.24 -4.43
N GLU A 10 23.98 8.36 -5.17
CA GLU A 10 24.98 9.43 -4.97
C GLU A 10 24.95 10.06 -3.56
N GLN A 11 23.77 10.19 -2.92
CA GLN A 11 23.67 10.83 -1.60
C GLN A 11 24.08 9.94 -0.42
N THR A 12 23.86 8.62 -0.49
CA THR A 12 24.30 7.70 0.58
C THR A 12 25.81 7.53 0.66
N GLU A 13 26.49 7.65 -0.49
CA GLU A 13 27.94 7.65 -0.63
C GLU A 13 28.60 8.79 0.14
N ILE A 14 28.02 10.00 0.06
CA ILE A 14 28.59 11.24 0.61
C ILE A 14 28.52 11.27 2.15
N VAL A 15 27.47 10.72 2.75
CA VAL A 15 27.22 10.89 4.20
C VAL A 15 27.86 9.78 5.05
N THR A 16 28.00 8.56 4.53
CA THR A 16 28.37 7.39 5.35
C THR A 16 29.72 6.74 4.99
N ASN A 17 30.35 7.14 3.89
CA ASN A 17 31.62 6.57 3.38
C ASN A 17 31.59 5.03 3.25
N ARG A 18 30.46 4.47 2.82
CA ARG A 18 30.22 3.02 2.65
C ARG A 18 29.75 2.68 1.23
N GLN A 19 30.55 3.08 0.22
CA GLN A 19 30.22 2.96 -1.22
C GLN A 19 29.67 1.58 -1.61
N THR A 20 30.40 0.50 -1.33
CA THR A 20 30.01 -0.84 -1.80
C THR A 20 28.70 -1.33 -1.17
N GLN A 21 28.39 -0.91 0.06
CA GLN A 21 27.12 -1.25 0.72
C GLN A 21 25.96 -0.36 0.24
N GLY A 22 26.26 0.90 -0.09
CA GLY A 22 25.33 1.88 -0.67
C GLY A 22 24.76 1.44 -2.01
N GLU A 23 25.55 0.74 -2.83
CA GLU A 23 25.10 0.21 -4.13
C GLU A 23 24.38 -1.15 -4.00
N GLN A 24 24.88 -2.04 -3.14
CA GLN A 24 24.39 -3.42 -3.06
C GLN A 24 22.99 -3.52 -2.45
N LEU A 25 22.67 -2.70 -1.44
CA LEU A 25 21.39 -2.79 -0.74
C LEU A 25 20.20 -2.36 -1.61
N PRO A 26 20.22 -1.20 -2.29
CA PRO A 26 19.18 -0.81 -3.24
C PRO A 26 19.01 -1.81 -4.36
N ALA A 27 20.12 -2.35 -4.92
CA ALA A 27 20.05 -3.37 -5.95
C ALA A 27 19.28 -4.62 -5.49
N LYS A 28 19.56 -5.11 -4.27
CA LYS A 28 18.88 -6.27 -3.69
C LYS A 28 17.39 -5.99 -3.41
N LEU A 29 17.05 -4.80 -2.91
CA LEU A 29 15.65 -4.40 -2.69
C LEU A 29 14.90 -4.28 -4.02
N ASN A 30 15.50 -3.64 -5.02
CA ASN A 30 14.94 -3.51 -6.35
C ASN A 30 14.73 -4.88 -7.01
N GLN A 31 15.65 -5.84 -6.83
CA GLN A 31 15.49 -7.19 -7.33
C GLN A 31 14.26 -7.89 -6.73
N ARG A 32 14.03 -7.71 -5.42
CA ARG A 32 12.85 -8.28 -4.74
C ARG A 32 11.55 -7.68 -5.27
N VAL A 33 11.50 -6.35 -5.43
CA VAL A 33 10.33 -5.66 -6.00
C VAL A 33 10.05 -6.15 -7.42
N ARG A 34 11.07 -6.24 -8.28
CA ARG A 34 10.92 -6.76 -9.65
C ARG A 34 10.42 -8.20 -9.67
N ALA A 35 10.93 -9.07 -8.80
CA ALA A 35 10.49 -10.46 -8.73
C ALA A 35 9.00 -10.58 -8.37
N ILE A 36 8.50 -9.73 -7.46
CA ILE A 36 7.06 -9.66 -7.13
C ILE A 36 6.28 -9.15 -8.34
N ALA A 37 6.71 -8.03 -8.94
CA ALA A 37 6.03 -7.42 -10.07
C ALA A 37 5.90 -8.40 -11.25
N SER A 38 6.99 -9.08 -11.65
CA SER A 38 6.97 -10.06 -12.74
C SER A 38 6.07 -11.26 -12.45
N ARG A 39 5.96 -11.68 -11.18
CA ARG A 39 5.01 -12.75 -10.79
C ARG A 39 3.55 -12.30 -10.96
N CYS A 40 3.28 -11.00 -10.77
CA CYS A 40 1.95 -10.42 -10.82
C CYS A 40 1.56 -9.90 -12.22
N GLU A 41 2.51 -9.70 -13.14
CA GLU A 41 2.25 -9.28 -14.54
C GLU A 41 1.28 -10.21 -15.29
N LYS A 42 1.27 -11.51 -14.94
CA LYS A 42 0.35 -12.49 -15.53
C LYS A 42 -1.13 -12.27 -15.16
N PHE A 43 -1.42 -11.42 -14.18
CA PHE A 43 -2.79 -11.11 -13.79
C PHE A 43 -3.38 -10.06 -14.72
N THR A 44 -4.38 -10.48 -15.49
CA THR A 44 -5.25 -9.57 -16.26
C THR A 44 -6.00 -8.64 -15.32
N ALA A 45 -6.44 -7.48 -15.80
CA ALA A 45 -7.21 -6.53 -14.99
C ALA A 45 -8.41 -7.17 -14.28
N SER A 46 -9.12 -8.09 -14.96
CA SER A 46 -10.25 -8.86 -14.39
C SER A 46 -9.90 -9.84 -13.28
N ARG A 47 -8.60 -10.07 -13.00
CA ARG A 47 -8.11 -10.98 -11.96
C ARG A 47 -7.40 -10.26 -10.81
N ARG A 48 -7.28 -8.93 -10.90
CA ARG A 48 -6.64 -8.15 -9.85
C ARG A 48 -7.69 -7.84 -8.78
N PRO A 49 -7.44 -8.19 -7.51
CA PRO A 49 -8.35 -7.80 -6.45
C PRO A 49 -8.41 -6.27 -6.36
N SER A 50 -9.61 -5.75 -6.17
CA SER A 50 -9.85 -4.38 -5.74
C SER A 50 -9.38 -4.25 -4.29
N VAL A 51 -8.53 -3.26 -4.01
CA VAL A 51 -7.90 -3.06 -2.69
C VAL A 51 -8.22 -1.67 -2.18
N VAL A 52 -8.60 -1.55 -0.91
CA VAL A 52 -8.55 -0.27 -0.20
C VAL A 52 -7.42 -0.32 0.82
N LEU A 53 -6.44 0.57 0.67
CA LEU A 53 -5.33 0.69 1.61
C LEU A 53 -5.56 1.89 2.54
N LEU A 54 -5.77 1.61 3.82
CA LEU A 54 -6.02 2.62 4.85
C LEU A 54 -4.74 2.88 5.64
N GLU A 55 -4.33 4.14 5.72
CA GLU A 55 -3.21 4.57 6.58
C GLU A 55 -3.67 5.04 7.97
N TRP A 56 -4.98 5.27 8.13
CA TRP A 56 -5.62 5.56 9.40
C TRP A 56 -7.06 5.04 9.40
N ILE A 57 -7.55 4.61 10.56
CA ILE A 57 -8.85 3.93 10.69
C ILE A 57 -9.98 4.91 11.06
N ASP A 58 -9.74 5.83 11.99
CA ASP A 58 -10.78 6.74 12.51
C ASP A 58 -10.26 8.16 12.77
N PRO A 59 -10.72 9.17 12.00
CA PRO A 59 -11.51 9.03 10.76
C PRO A 59 -10.68 8.31 9.67
N PRO A 60 -11.28 7.55 8.74
CA PRO A 60 -10.49 6.74 7.82
C PRO A 60 -9.75 7.60 6.80
N PHE A 61 -8.50 7.24 6.52
CA PHE A 61 -7.66 7.88 5.50
C PHE A 61 -7.20 6.85 4.47
N SER A 62 -7.51 7.12 3.20
CA SER A 62 -6.96 6.35 2.08
C SER A 62 -5.52 6.77 1.81
N ALA A 63 -4.67 5.80 1.50
CA ALA A 63 -3.27 6.08 1.24
C ALA A 63 -3.03 6.62 -0.17
N GLY A 64 -2.24 7.69 -0.26
CA GLY A 64 -1.72 8.23 -1.52
C GLY A 64 -0.26 7.86 -1.79
N HIS A 65 0.44 8.77 -2.44
CA HIS A 65 1.87 8.77 -2.70
C HIS A 65 2.29 7.55 -3.53
N TRP A 66 3.16 6.70 -2.99
CA TRP A 66 3.67 5.51 -3.65
C TRP A 66 2.85 4.26 -3.31
N ASN A 67 1.91 4.33 -2.38
CA ASN A 67 1.15 3.16 -1.92
C ASN A 67 0.27 2.56 -3.04
N PRO A 68 -0.49 3.34 -3.84
CA PRO A 68 -1.25 2.77 -4.95
C PRO A 68 -0.35 2.11 -6.02
N GLU A 69 0.87 2.62 -6.22
CA GLU A 69 1.85 1.98 -7.11
C GLU A 69 2.31 0.63 -6.54
N LEU A 70 2.53 0.55 -5.22
CA LEU A 70 2.86 -0.73 -4.59
C LEU A 70 1.74 -1.75 -4.68
N VAL A 71 0.49 -1.34 -4.44
CA VAL A 71 -0.69 -2.21 -4.58
C VAL A 71 -0.72 -2.78 -5.99
N ARG A 72 -0.47 -1.94 -7.00
CA ARG A 72 -0.40 -2.35 -8.40
C ARG A 72 0.74 -3.31 -8.71
N LEU A 73 1.94 -3.05 -8.19
CA LEU A 73 3.08 -3.95 -8.34
C LEU A 73 2.86 -5.29 -7.63
N ALA A 74 2.10 -5.30 -6.53
CA ALA A 74 1.69 -6.50 -5.82
C ALA A 74 0.53 -7.25 -6.52
N GLY A 75 -0.03 -6.71 -7.60
CA GLY A 75 -1.05 -7.37 -8.42
C GLY A 75 -2.49 -7.06 -8.02
N GLY A 76 -2.72 -6.12 -7.11
CA GLY A 76 -4.04 -5.56 -6.82
C GLY A 76 -4.24 -4.23 -7.53
N ASP A 77 -5.43 -3.66 -7.38
CA ASP A 77 -5.78 -2.34 -7.90
C ASP A 77 -6.38 -1.50 -6.76
N ASP A 78 -5.74 -0.38 -6.41
CA ASP A 78 -6.25 0.50 -5.36
C ASP A 78 -7.55 1.18 -5.84
N ALA A 79 -8.62 1.01 -5.08
CA ALA A 79 -9.96 1.46 -5.43
C ALA A 79 -10.21 2.95 -5.14
N ILE A 80 -9.41 3.56 -4.24
CA ILE A 80 -9.63 4.93 -3.76
C ILE A 80 -8.36 5.78 -3.88
N GLY A 81 -7.21 5.23 -3.47
CA GLY A 81 -5.93 5.93 -3.48
C GLY A 81 -5.46 6.25 -4.90
N VAL A 82 -4.89 7.44 -5.07
CA VAL A 82 -4.34 7.89 -6.36
C VAL A 82 -2.82 8.00 -6.28
N ALA A 83 -2.13 7.29 -7.17
CA ALA A 83 -0.67 7.31 -7.24
C ALA A 83 -0.14 8.75 -7.43
N GLY A 84 0.83 9.11 -6.62
CA GLY A 84 1.47 10.43 -6.61
C GLY A 84 0.68 11.54 -5.91
N GLN A 85 -0.55 11.30 -5.46
CA GLN A 85 -1.36 12.29 -4.73
C GLN A 85 -1.15 12.18 -3.23
N HIS A 86 -1.59 13.17 -2.45
CA HIS A 86 -1.58 13.04 -1.00
C HIS A 86 -2.62 12.02 -0.54
N SER A 87 -2.40 11.48 0.66
CA SER A 87 -3.41 10.72 1.37
C SER A 87 -4.58 11.64 1.75
N VAL A 88 -5.79 11.10 1.67
CA VAL A 88 -7.02 11.89 1.87
C VAL A 88 -7.95 11.17 2.84
N GLY A 89 -8.61 11.98 3.68
CA GLY A 89 -9.70 11.51 4.51
C GLY A 89 -10.86 11.04 3.64
N VAL A 90 -11.41 9.88 3.97
CA VAL A 90 -12.54 9.26 3.28
C VAL A 90 -13.64 8.95 4.29
N THR A 91 -14.82 8.60 3.80
CA THR A 91 -15.92 8.12 4.65
C THR A 91 -16.07 6.62 4.52
N TRP A 92 -16.66 5.99 5.53
CA TRP A 92 -17.05 4.58 5.46
C TRP A 92 -18.01 4.30 4.30
N ASP A 93 -18.92 5.21 4.00
CA ASP A 93 -19.81 5.09 2.84
C ASP A 93 -19.03 5.05 1.51
N GLN A 94 -17.93 5.79 1.38
CA GLN A 94 -17.05 5.72 0.20
C GLN A 94 -16.33 4.38 0.11
N ILE A 95 -15.87 3.83 1.24
CA ILE A 95 -15.24 2.51 1.30
C ILE A 95 -16.23 1.41 0.94
N VAL A 96 -17.45 1.49 1.48
CA VAL A 96 -18.55 0.56 1.18
C VAL A 96 -18.96 0.64 -0.28
N ALA A 97 -19.08 1.86 -0.84
CA ALA A 97 -19.40 2.05 -2.25
C ALA A 97 -18.31 1.52 -3.20
N ALA A 98 -17.05 1.50 -2.76
CA ALA A 98 -15.94 0.94 -3.51
C ALA A 98 -15.93 -0.61 -3.50
N ASP A 99 -16.61 -1.23 -2.52
CA ASP A 99 -16.70 -2.68 -2.31
C ASP A 99 -15.41 -3.45 -2.61
N PRO A 100 -14.32 -3.18 -1.87
CA PRO A 100 -13.04 -3.83 -2.13
C PRO A 100 -13.08 -5.33 -1.83
N ASP A 101 -12.31 -6.10 -2.60
CA ASP A 101 -12.03 -7.51 -2.31
C ASP A 101 -11.12 -7.67 -1.09
N VAL A 102 -10.26 -6.68 -0.82
CA VAL A 102 -9.29 -6.68 0.29
C VAL A 102 -9.17 -5.28 0.90
N ILE A 103 -9.20 -5.20 2.23
CA ILE A 103 -8.82 -3.99 2.98
C ILE A 103 -7.45 -4.23 3.62
N VAL A 104 -6.50 -3.33 3.35
CA VAL A 104 -5.16 -3.36 3.93
C VAL A 104 -5.01 -2.22 4.93
N LEU A 105 -4.71 -2.55 6.19
CA LEU A 105 -4.43 -1.58 7.24
C LEU A 105 -2.93 -1.34 7.32
N ALA A 106 -2.49 -0.15 6.91
CA ALA A 106 -1.10 0.29 6.88
C ALA A 106 -0.89 1.49 7.81
N CYS A 107 -1.37 1.38 9.05
CA CYS A 107 -1.24 2.43 10.06
C CYS A 107 0.23 2.58 10.50
N CYS A 108 0.96 3.46 9.81
CA CYS A 108 2.36 3.74 10.08
C CYS A 108 2.57 4.12 11.54
N GLY A 109 3.37 3.34 12.26
CA GLY A 109 3.66 3.54 13.68
C GLY A 109 2.91 2.60 14.63
N PHE A 110 1.96 1.81 14.14
CA PHE A 110 1.31 0.75 14.91
C PHE A 110 1.86 -0.61 14.50
N ASP A 111 2.02 -1.50 15.48
CA ASP A 111 2.20 -2.93 15.22
C ASP A 111 0.84 -3.62 15.03
N VAL A 112 0.89 -4.91 14.69
CA VAL A 112 -0.32 -5.70 14.44
C VAL A 112 -1.20 -5.77 15.69
N ASP A 113 -0.61 -5.95 16.87
CA ASP A 113 -1.35 -6.09 18.14
C ASP A 113 -2.09 -4.80 18.49
N ARG A 114 -1.51 -3.64 18.17
CA ARG A 114 -2.17 -2.34 18.32
C ARG A 114 -3.29 -2.17 17.30
N ILE A 115 -3.08 -2.52 16.03
CA ILE A 115 -4.12 -2.44 14.99
C ILE A 115 -5.32 -3.32 15.35
N GLN A 116 -5.09 -4.50 15.93
CA GLN A 116 -6.17 -5.40 16.36
C GLN A 116 -7.11 -4.78 17.40
N GLN A 117 -6.62 -3.87 18.23
CA GLN A 117 -7.46 -3.16 19.22
C GLN A 117 -8.43 -2.18 18.56
N ASP A 118 -8.14 -1.74 17.34
CA ASP A 118 -8.94 -0.78 16.59
C ASP A 118 -9.89 -1.48 15.59
N ILE A 119 -9.79 -2.81 15.41
CA ILE A 119 -10.72 -3.61 14.59
C ILE A 119 -12.21 -3.41 14.97
N PRO A 120 -12.60 -3.37 16.26
CA PRO A 120 -13.99 -3.13 16.64
C PRO A 120 -14.58 -1.81 16.10
N ILE A 121 -13.74 -0.81 15.81
CA ILE A 121 -14.18 0.45 15.18
C ILE A 121 -14.63 0.17 13.74
N LEU A 122 -13.88 -0.64 12.99
CA LEU A 122 -14.23 -1.08 11.63
C LEU A 122 -15.56 -1.84 11.67
N GLU A 123 -15.68 -2.81 12.57
CA GLU A 123 -16.86 -3.67 12.72
C GLU A 123 -18.13 -2.89 13.10
N SER A 124 -17.97 -1.75 13.77
CA SER A 124 -19.08 -0.86 14.13
C SER A 124 -19.58 0.01 12.97
N SER A 125 -18.83 0.07 11.87
CA SER A 125 -19.19 0.89 10.71
C SER A 125 -20.38 0.30 9.97
N ALA A 126 -21.27 1.17 9.49
CA ALA A 126 -22.43 0.75 8.73
C ALA A 126 -22.01 -0.08 7.51
N ASN A 127 -22.69 -1.20 7.27
CA ASN A 127 -22.46 -2.10 6.14
C ASN A 127 -21.07 -2.76 6.09
N TRP A 128 -20.30 -2.75 7.19
CA TRP A 128 -19.03 -3.49 7.27
C TRP A 128 -19.20 -4.98 6.91
N ASN A 129 -20.20 -5.64 7.50
CA ASN A 129 -20.47 -7.06 7.28
C ASN A 129 -20.99 -7.41 5.88
N SER A 130 -21.29 -6.42 5.02
CA SER A 130 -21.69 -6.67 3.63
C SER A 130 -20.56 -6.54 2.62
N LEU A 131 -19.38 -6.07 3.05
CA LEU A 131 -18.22 -5.89 2.17
C LEU A 131 -17.69 -7.23 1.66
N SER A 132 -17.29 -7.26 0.38
CA SER A 132 -16.61 -8.41 -0.22
C SER A 132 -15.34 -8.81 0.56
N ALA A 133 -14.59 -7.83 1.07
CA ALA A 133 -13.42 -8.05 1.93
C ALA A 133 -13.72 -8.74 3.27
N VAL A 134 -14.96 -8.75 3.75
CA VAL A 134 -15.35 -9.28 5.07
C VAL A 134 -16.05 -10.64 4.97
N ILE A 135 -16.78 -10.88 3.87
CA ILE A 135 -17.56 -12.12 3.70
C ILE A 135 -16.71 -13.30 3.20
N ASN A 136 -15.53 -13.05 2.63
CA ASN A 136 -14.66 -14.04 1.98
C ASN A 136 -14.19 -15.20 2.90
#